data_AF-A0A164G7E9-F1
#
_entry.id   AF-A0A164G7E9-F1
#
_cell.length_a   1.000
_cell.length_b   1.000
_cell.length_c   1.000
_cell.angle_alpha   90.00
_cell.angle_beta   90.00
_cell.angle_gamma   90.00
#
_symmetry.space_group_name_H-M   'P 1'
#
loop_
_entity.id
_entity.type
_entity.pdbx_description
1 polymer ?
#
loop_
_entity_poly.entity_id
_entity_poly.type
_entity_poly.pdbx_seq_one_letter_code
_entity_poly.pdbx_strand_id
1 'polypeptide(L)'
;LVEGGAFNAAKLRRSRQRVRDLGYFKKVEMTNVPGATPDRTVVTVEVEEQSTGEIAFGAGFSTSNGVLGDVSLRERNLLGRGQDLRIGFSLSERSQEVDLSFTEPYFLDRNLSAGFDVFRIVRDLQDESSYDESITGISLRSG
;
A
#
# COMPACT_ATOMS: atom_id res chain seq x y z
N LEU A 1 4.66 22.53 -1.83
CA LEU A 1 5.14 23.75 -2.53
C LEU A 1 4.64 23.67 -3.96
N VAL A 2 4.57 24.79 -4.68
CA VAL A 2 4.36 24.77 -6.14
C VAL A 2 5.60 25.45 -6.72
N GLU A 3 6.16 24.86 -7.76
CA GLU A 3 7.32 25.42 -8.45
C GLU A 3 7.01 26.85 -8.95
N GLY A 4 7.95 27.78 -8.76
CA GLY A 4 7.76 29.21 -9.10
C GLY A 4 6.94 30.05 -8.12
N GLY A 5 6.42 29.47 -7.03
CA GLY A 5 5.71 30.21 -5.98
C GLY A 5 6.62 30.92 -4.98
N ALA A 6 6.10 31.91 -4.25
CA ALA A 6 6.82 32.58 -3.18
C ALA A 6 7.35 31.59 -2.12
N PHE A 7 8.61 31.79 -1.70
CA PHE A 7 9.26 30.93 -0.72
C PHE A 7 8.48 30.93 0.61
N ASN A 8 8.15 29.73 1.09
CA ASN A 8 7.42 29.57 2.34
C ASN A 8 7.93 28.35 3.10
N ALA A 9 8.64 28.60 4.20
CA ALA A 9 9.23 27.56 5.05
C ALA A 9 8.19 26.58 5.62
N ALA A 10 6.96 27.04 5.92
CA ALA A 10 5.90 26.16 6.41
C ALA A 10 5.38 25.21 5.30
N LYS A 11 5.30 25.68 4.05
CA LYS A 11 4.99 24.83 2.89
C LYS A 11 6.12 23.84 2.59
N LEU A 12 7.39 24.23 2.79
CA LEU A 12 8.55 23.34 2.65
C LEU A 12 8.53 22.22 3.68
N ARG A 13 8.34 22.57 4.96
CA ARG A 13 8.23 21.59 6.05
C ARG A 13 7.07 20.60 5.83
N ARG A 14 5.90 21.08 5.40
CA ARG A 14 4.78 20.19 5.04
C ARG A 14 5.10 19.27 3.86
N SER A 15 5.82 19.77 2.86
CA SER A 15 6.21 18.95 1.70
C SER A 15 7.21 17.86 2.13
N ARG A 16 8.18 18.20 2.98
CA ARG A 16 9.09 17.23 3.59
C ARG A 16 8.35 16.16 4.38
N GLN A 17 7.36 16.58 5.18
CA GLN A 17 6.55 15.65 5.97
C GLN A 17 5.80 14.67 5.07
N ARG A 18 5.11 15.16 4.04
CA ARG A 18 4.40 14.29 3.08
C ARG A 18 5.31 13.25 2.42
N VAL A 19 6.51 13.65 2.01
CA VAL A 19 7.48 12.71 1.39
C VAL A 19 7.93 11.64 2.40
N ARG A 20 8.07 11.99 3.68
CA ARG A 20 8.35 11.01 4.75
C ARG A 20 7.15 10.11 5.02
N ASP A 21 5.94 10.66 5.01
CA ASP A 21 4.70 9.93 5.26
C ASP A 21 4.40 8.88 4.19
N LEU A 22 5.00 8.99 2.99
CA LEU A 22 4.94 7.94 1.97
C LEU A 22 5.56 6.61 2.45
N GLY A 23 6.51 6.66 3.39
CA GLY A 23 7.18 5.47 3.90
C GLY A 23 8.15 4.81 2.91
N TYR A 24 8.40 5.40 1.73
CA TYR A 24 9.31 4.85 0.71
C TYR A 24 10.78 5.16 0.93
N PHE A 25 11.07 6.13 1.79
CA PHE A 25 12.43 6.64 2.00
C PHE A 25 12.79 6.60 3.49
N LYS A 26 13.97 6.07 3.80
CA LYS A 26 14.52 6.07 5.15
C LYS A 26 15.01 7.47 5.56
N LYS A 27 15.56 8.22 4.60
CA LYS A 27 16.09 9.57 4.81
C LYS A 27 15.53 10.51 3.75
N VAL A 28 15.08 11.69 4.18
CA VAL A 28 14.63 12.78 3.32
C VAL A 28 15.26 14.06 3.83
N GLU A 29 16.20 14.58 3.05
CA GLU A 29 16.88 15.86 3.26
C GLU A 29 16.44 16.85 2.20
N MET A 30 16.18 18.09 2.64
CA MET A 30 15.83 19.18 1.73
C MET A 30 16.75 20.35 2.05
N THR A 31 17.63 20.64 1.12
CA THR A 31 18.61 21.72 1.19
C THR A 31 18.18 22.85 0.26
N ASN A 32 18.40 24.09 0.69
CA ASN A 32 18.11 25.27 -0.10
C ASN A 32 19.44 25.79 -0.65
N VAL A 33 19.59 25.78 -1.96
CA VAL A 33 20.77 26.29 -2.66
C VAL A 33 20.41 27.65 -3.27
N PRO A 34 21.28 28.67 -3.17
CA PRO A 34 21.06 29.94 -3.87
C PRO A 34 20.81 29.71 -5.36
N GLY A 35 19.77 30.33 -5.91
CA GLY A 35 19.46 30.26 -7.33
C GLY A 35 20.32 31.23 -8.16
N ALA A 36 20.09 31.23 -9.47
CA ALA A 36 20.82 32.08 -10.43
C ALA A 36 20.59 33.60 -10.23
N THR A 37 19.52 33.99 -9.53
CA THR A 37 19.22 35.39 -9.17
C THR A 37 19.00 35.51 -7.67
N PRO A 38 19.27 36.67 -7.03
CA PRO A 38 19.15 36.86 -5.58
C PRO A 38 17.77 36.48 -5.02
N ASP A 39 16.72 36.64 -5.83
CA ASP A 39 15.33 36.41 -5.44
C ASP A 39 14.87 34.96 -5.69
N ARG A 40 15.79 34.06 -6.06
CA ARG A 40 15.49 32.65 -6.36
C ARG A 40 16.29 31.73 -5.45
N THR A 41 15.64 30.66 -5.01
CA THR A 41 16.26 29.55 -4.29
C THR A 41 15.88 28.26 -4.99
N VAL A 42 16.87 27.41 -5.23
CA VAL A 42 16.68 26.03 -5.68
C VAL A 42 16.53 25.17 -4.44
N VAL A 43 15.50 24.33 -4.41
CA VAL A 43 15.30 23.37 -3.32
C VAL A 43 15.75 22.01 -3.84
N THR A 44 16.88 21.52 -3.35
CA THR A 44 17.38 20.18 -3.65
C THR A 44 16.78 19.20 -2.64
N VAL A 45 16.21 18.10 -3.14
CA VAL A 45 15.64 17.04 -2.32
C VAL A 45 16.50 15.79 -2.50
N GLU A 46 17.19 15.40 -1.44
CA GLU A 46 17.99 14.19 -1.40
C GLU A 46 17.22 13.13 -0.61
N VAL A 47 17.04 11.96 -1.24
CA VAL A 47 16.29 10.84 -0.66
C VAL A 47 17.13 9.58 -0.65
N GLU A 48 16.99 8.80 0.43
CA GLU A 48 17.54 7.44 0.55
C GLU A 48 16.38 6.46 0.54
N GLU A 49 16.26 5.68 -0.54
CA GLU A 49 15.22 4.66 -0.70
C GLU A 49 15.35 3.55 0.35
N GLN A 50 14.22 2.96 0.73
CA GLN A 50 14.19 1.78 1.60
C GLN A 50 13.31 0.69 1.01
N SER A 51 13.47 -0.53 1.53
CA SER A 51 12.58 -1.65 1.20
C SER A 51 11.15 -1.30 1.59
N THR A 52 10.26 -1.41 0.62
CA THR A 52 8.81 -1.13 0.73
C THR A 52 7.97 -2.40 0.72
N GLY A 53 8.62 -3.54 0.45
CA GLY A 53 8.09 -4.88 0.62
C GLY A 53 8.04 -5.33 2.08
N GLU A 54 6.93 -5.94 2.47
CA GLU A 54 6.69 -6.53 3.78
C GLU A 54 6.12 -7.96 3.63
N ILE A 55 6.60 -8.87 4.49
CA ILE A 55 6.03 -10.19 4.67
C ILE A 55 5.42 -10.21 6.07
N ALA A 56 4.15 -10.57 6.16
CA ALA A 56 3.45 -10.76 7.42
C ALA A 56 2.95 -12.20 7.51
N PHE A 57 2.96 -12.74 8.72
CA PHE A 57 2.35 -14.03 9.02
C PHE A 57 1.65 -13.91 10.37
N GLY A 58 0.53 -14.60 10.50
CA GLY A 58 -0.32 -14.59 11.68
C GLY A 58 -0.84 -15.99 11.98
N ALA A 59 -1.17 -16.21 13.25
CA ALA A 59 -1.87 -17.40 13.71
C ALA A 59 -2.82 -17.01 14.83
N GLY A 60 -3.97 -17.68 14.91
CA GLY A 60 -5.02 -17.39 15.89
C GLY A 60 -5.93 -18.57 16.14
N PHE A 61 -6.90 -18.37 17.01
CA PHE A 61 -7.96 -19.34 17.30
C PHE A 61 -9.30 -18.63 17.40
N SER A 62 -10.32 -19.21 16.78
CA SER A 62 -11.71 -18.76 16.83
C SER A 62 -12.59 -19.92 17.29
N THR A 63 -13.59 -19.63 18.11
CA THR A 63 -14.60 -20.63 18.49
C THR A 63 -15.48 -21.05 17.32
N SER A 64 -15.64 -20.21 16.29
CA SER A 64 -16.45 -20.53 15.11
C SER A 64 -15.66 -21.23 14.01
N ASN A 65 -14.39 -20.85 13.82
CA ASN A 65 -13.56 -21.27 12.67
C ASN A 65 -12.33 -22.09 13.08
N GLY A 66 -12.17 -22.35 14.38
CA GLY A 66 -11.05 -23.10 14.92
C GLY A 66 -9.72 -22.37 14.82
N VAL A 67 -8.63 -23.13 14.70
CA VAL A 67 -7.28 -22.57 14.44
C VAL A 67 -7.26 -21.84 13.10
N LEU A 68 -6.60 -20.68 13.07
CA LEU A 68 -6.38 -19.88 11.87
C LEU A 68 -4.88 -19.61 11.71
N GLY A 69 -4.43 -19.56 10.47
CA GLY A 69 -3.12 -19.09 10.07
C GLY A 69 -3.22 -18.25 8.81
N ASP A 70 -2.40 -17.21 8.72
CA ASP A 70 -2.33 -16.36 7.54
C ASP A 70 -0.88 -16.02 7.20
N VAL A 71 -0.62 -15.84 5.90
CA VAL A 71 0.64 -15.33 5.36
C VAL A 71 0.28 -14.33 4.28
N SER A 72 0.90 -13.15 4.31
CA SER A 72 0.74 -12.16 3.26
C SER A 72 2.06 -11.52 2.86
N LEU A 73 2.18 -11.26 1.57
CA LEU A 73 3.26 -10.49 0.97
C LEU A 73 2.66 -9.20 0.43
N ARG A 74 3.25 -8.05 0.74
CA ARG A 74 2.81 -6.75 0.23
C ARG A 74 3.98 -5.90 -0.22
N GLU A 75 3.81 -5.19 -1.33
CA GLU A 75 4.74 -4.22 -1.88
C GLU A 75 3.99 -2.89 -2.06
N ARG A 76 4.39 -1.85 -1.33
CA ARG A 76 3.70 -0.54 -1.28
C ARG A 76 4.21 0.45 -2.34
N ASN A 77 5.32 0.15 -3.01
CA ASN A 77 5.93 0.99 -4.03
C ASN A 77 6.37 0.15 -5.24
N LEU A 78 5.43 -0.61 -5.81
CA LEU A 78 5.73 -1.51 -6.92
C LEU A 78 6.38 -0.74 -8.07
N LEU A 79 7.60 -1.16 -8.45
CA LEU A 79 8.43 -0.55 -9.50
C LEU A 79 8.70 0.96 -9.31
N GLY A 80 8.63 1.48 -8.08
CA GLY A 80 8.85 2.90 -7.80
C GLY A 80 7.67 3.81 -8.15
N ARG A 81 6.48 3.25 -8.40
CA ARG A 81 5.29 4.00 -8.86
C ARG A 81 4.30 4.38 -7.75
N GLY A 82 4.55 3.97 -6.52
CA GLY A 82 3.62 4.13 -5.40
C GLY A 82 2.41 3.19 -5.45
N GLN A 83 2.43 2.19 -6.35
CA GLN A 83 1.41 1.16 -6.48
C GLN A 83 1.51 0.15 -5.33
N ASP A 84 0.36 -0.22 -4.78
CA ASP A 84 0.25 -1.22 -3.70
C ASP A 84 -0.21 -2.56 -4.27
N LEU A 85 0.63 -3.59 -4.14
CA LEU A 85 0.33 -4.97 -4.51
C LEU A 85 0.39 -5.83 -3.25
N ARG A 86 -0.67 -6.59 -2.98
CA ARG A 86 -0.73 -7.56 -1.89
C ARG A 86 -1.18 -8.92 -2.41
N ILE A 87 -0.57 -9.97 -1.87
CA ILE A 87 -0.97 -11.35 -2.05
C ILE A 87 -1.15 -11.94 -0.64
N GLY A 88 -2.31 -12.51 -0.38
CA GLY A 88 -2.63 -13.13 0.89
C GLY A 88 -3.02 -14.59 0.70
N PHE A 89 -2.63 -15.41 1.68
CA PHE A 89 -3.13 -16.75 1.87
C PHE A 89 -3.56 -16.89 3.33
N SER A 90 -4.76 -17.38 3.56
CA SER A 90 -5.22 -17.74 4.90
C SER A 90 -5.86 -19.12 4.92
N LEU A 91 -5.63 -19.82 6.02
CA LEU A 91 -6.11 -21.17 6.27
C LEU A 91 -6.74 -21.19 7.66
N SER A 92 -7.95 -21.71 7.75
CA SER A 92 -8.60 -22.05 9.01
C SER A 92 -9.13 -23.48 8.96
N GLU A 93 -9.62 -24.01 10.09
CA GLU A 93 -10.20 -25.37 10.12
C GLU A 93 -11.37 -25.53 9.14
N ARG A 94 -12.08 -24.44 8.82
CA ARG A 94 -13.29 -24.48 7.97
C ARG A 94 -13.15 -23.75 6.64
N SER A 95 -12.08 -22.98 6.42
CA SER A 95 -11.95 -22.18 5.20
C SER A 95 -10.51 -22.00 4.75
N GLN A 96 -10.34 -21.89 3.45
CA GLN A 96 -9.09 -21.50 2.81
C GLN A 96 -9.37 -20.31 1.90
N GLU A 97 -8.53 -19.28 1.98
CA GLU A 97 -8.66 -18.08 1.17
C GLU A 97 -7.33 -17.71 0.54
N VAL A 98 -7.36 -17.38 -0.74
CA VAL A 98 -6.26 -16.77 -1.48
C VAL A 98 -6.78 -15.46 -2.06
N ASP A 99 -6.07 -14.37 -1.83
CA ASP A 99 -6.39 -13.06 -2.37
C ASP A 99 -5.19 -12.41 -3.06
N LEU A 100 -5.49 -11.64 -4.10
CA LEU A 100 -4.58 -10.71 -4.74
C LEU A 100 -5.26 -9.35 -4.83
N SER A 101 -4.56 -8.32 -4.37
CA SER A 101 -5.08 -6.97 -4.24
C SER A 101 -4.11 -5.99 -4.89
N PHE A 102 -4.60 -5.13 -5.79
CA PHE A 102 -3.81 -4.09 -6.44
C PHE A 102 -4.46 -2.71 -6.28
N THR A 103 -3.67 -1.68 -5.96
CA THR A 103 -4.13 -0.28 -5.84
C THR A 103 -3.18 0.67 -6.56
N GLU A 104 -3.74 1.52 -7.40
CA GLU A 104 -3.11 2.70 -7.99
C GLU A 104 -3.66 3.97 -7.30
N PRO A 105 -2.88 4.66 -6.46
CA PRO A 105 -3.36 5.84 -5.72
C PRO A 105 -3.51 7.10 -6.59
N TYR A 106 -2.83 7.18 -7.74
CA TYR A 106 -2.89 8.34 -8.65
C TYR A 106 -3.42 7.93 -10.03
N PHE A 107 -4.61 7.33 -10.06
CA PHE A 107 -5.21 6.86 -11.29
C PHE A 107 -5.47 8.02 -12.26
N LEU A 108 -4.96 7.87 -13.50
CA LEU A 108 -5.03 8.90 -14.54
C LEU A 108 -4.37 10.23 -14.15
N ASP A 109 -3.30 10.18 -13.35
CA ASP A 109 -2.56 11.35 -12.83
C ASP A 109 -3.45 12.30 -11.99
N ARG A 110 -4.52 11.76 -11.41
CA ARG A 110 -5.44 12.50 -10.55
C ARG A 110 -5.30 12.02 -9.12
N ASN A 111 -5.74 12.85 -8.18
CA ASN A 111 -5.93 12.43 -6.79
C ASN A 111 -7.19 11.55 -6.69
N LEU A 112 -7.13 10.39 -7.34
CA LEU A 112 -8.17 9.38 -7.43
C LEU A 112 -7.49 8.02 -7.32
N SER A 113 -7.86 7.25 -6.31
CA SER A 113 -7.40 5.88 -6.19
C SER A 113 -8.30 4.95 -7.00
N ALA A 114 -7.70 3.94 -7.63
CA ALA A 114 -8.41 2.86 -8.29
C ALA A 114 -7.68 1.54 -8.05
N GLY A 115 -8.41 0.44 -7.96
CA GLY A 115 -7.82 -0.86 -7.71
C GLY A 115 -8.77 -2.00 -7.98
N PHE A 116 -8.23 -3.21 -7.90
CA PHE A 116 -9.00 -4.43 -8.00
C PHE A 116 -8.52 -5.45 -6.99
N ASP A 117 -9.42 -6.33 -6.60
CA ASP A 117 -9.16 -7.46 -5.73
C ASP A 117 -9.68 -8.72 -6.41
N VAL A 118 -8.88 -9.77 -6.45
CA VAL A 118 -9.28 -11.10 -6.90
C VAL A 118 -9.14 -12.02 -5.71
N PHE A 119 -10.19 -12.78 -5.41
CA PHE A 119 -10.18 -13.66 -4.26
C PHE A 119 -10.83 -14.99 -4.60
N ARG A 120 -10.35 -16.04 -3.93
CA ARG A 120 -10.95 -17.36 -3.93
C ARG A 120 -11.06 -17.86 -2.50
N ILE A 121 -12.27 -18.21 -2.11
CA ILE A 121 -12.60 -18.73 -0.79
C ILE A 121 -13.18 -20.13 -0.98
N VAL A 122 -12.61 -21.11 -0.31
CA VAL A 122 -13.14 -22.48 -0.24
C VAL A 122 -13.53 -22.73 1.21
N ARG A 123 -14.80 -23.07 1.45
CA ARG A 123 -15.32 -23.42 2.77
C ARG A 123 -15.70 -24.90 2.79
N ASP A 124 -15.12 -25.62 3.74
CA ASP A 124 -15.52 -26.98 4.05
C ASP A 124 -16.72 -26.90 5.01
N LEU A 125 -17.89 -27.32 4.51
CA LEU A 125 -19.13 -27.40 5.28
C LEU A 125 -19.59 -28.86 5.40
N GLN A 126 -18.68 -29.84 5.29
CA GLN A 126 -19.05 -31.26 5.31
C GLN A 126 -19.78 -31.67 6.59
N ASP A 127 -19.35 -31.15 7.75
CA ASP A 127 -19.98 -31.45 9.04
C ASP A 127 -21.34 -30.77 9.26
N GLU A 128 -21.63 -29.68 8.52
CA GLU A 128 -22.82 -28.85 8.71
C GLU A 128 -23.91 -29.15 7.66
N SER A 129 -23.53 -29.35 6.40
CA SER A 129 -24.45 -29.42 5.25
C SER A 129 -24.01 -30.40 4.14
N SER A 130 -22.94 -31.17 4.32
CA SER A 130 -22.47 -32.20 3.36
C SER A 130 -22.16 -31.66 1.94
N TYR A 131 -21.67 -30.41 1.84
CA TYR A 131 -21.28 -29.77 0.57
C TYR A 131 -20.10 -28.81 0.78
N ASP A 132 -19.28 -28.61 -0.25
CA ASP A 132 -18.16 -27.67 -0.25
C ASP A 132 -18.53 -26.39 -1.01
N GLU A 133 -18.50 -25.23 -0.34
CA GLU A 133 -18.74 -23.95 -1.00
C GLU A 133 -17.43 -23.38 -1.54
N SER A 134 -17.38 -23.07 -2.84
CA SER A 134 -16.27 -22.31 -3.42
C SER A 134 -16.79 -21.02 -4.05
N ILE A 135 -16.19 -19.91 -3.63
CA ILE A 135 -16.50 -18.57 -4.12
C ILE A 135 -15.25 -18.05 -4.81
N THR A 136 -15.36 -17.70 -6.08
CA THR A 136 -14.32 -16.99 -6.81
C THR A 136 -14.90 -15.66 -7.28
N GLY A 137 -14.25 -14.55 -6.96
CA GLY A 137 -14.78 -13.23 -7.21
C GLY A 137 -13.72 -12.22 -7.61
N ILE A 138 -14.19 -11.14 -8.22
CA ILE A 138 -13.41 -9.94 -8.52
C ILE A 138 -14.16 -8.75 -7.95
N SER A 139 -13.46 -7.88 -7.22
CA SER A 139 -13.96 -6.61 -6.73
C SER A 139 -13.20 -5.47 -7.41
N LEU A 140 -13.90 -4.39 -7.72
CA LEU A 140 -13.31 -3.15 -8.20
C LEU A 140 -13.54 -2.07 -7.14
N ARG A 141 -12.51 -1.27 -6.86
CA ARG A 141 -12.55 -0.20 -5.86
C ARG A 141 -12.04 1.10 -6.46
N SER A 142 -12.65 2.21 -6.04
CA SER A 142 -12.19 3.56 -6.36
C SER A 142 -12.61 4.52 -5.24
N GLY A 143 -11.79 5.55 -4.97
CA GLY A 143 -12.01 6.53 -3.91
C GLY A 143 -11.07 7.71 -3.97
#